data_AF-A0A2V5UWU7-F1
#
_entry.id   AF-A0A2V5UWU7-F1
#
_cell.length_a   1.000
_cell.length_b   1.000
_cell.length_c   1.000
_cell.angle_alpha   90.00
_cell.angle_beta   90.00
_cell.angle_gamma   90.00
#
_symmetry.space_group_name_H-M   'P 1'
#
loop_
_entity.id
_entity.type
_entity.pdbx_description
1 polymer ?
#
loop_
_entity_poly.entity_id
_entity_poly.type
_entity_poly.pdbx_seq_one_letter_code
_entity_poly.pdbx_strand_id
1 'polypeptide(L)' 'AAADVTLIDPDLEWTVRVDKFESASRNSPFDGWKLKGRAVQTIVGGKTAWKL' A
#
# COMPACT_ATOMS: atom_id res chain seq x y z
N ALA A 1 -2.45 -23.23 7.71
CA ALA A 1 -2.51 -21.75 7.79
C ALA A 1 -3.31 -21.22 6.60
N ALA A 2 -4.00 -20.09 6.74
CA ALA A 2 -4.64 -19.41 5.60
C ALA A 2 -3.55 -18.80 4.70
N ALA A 3 -3.79 -18.75 3.38
CA ALA A 3 -2.83 -18.22 2.41
C ALA A 3 -2.90 -16.69 2.32
N ASP A 4 -2.65 -16.03 3.46
CA ASP A 4 -2.69 -14.58 3.61
C ASP A 4 -1.25 -14.04 3.65
N VAL A 5 -0.90 -13.20 2.68
CA VAL A 5 0.46 -12.70 2.47
C VAL A 5 0.43 -11.27 1.95
N THR A 6 1.26 -10.40 2.52
CA THR A 6 1.53 -9.06 1.98
C THR A 6 2.96 -9.00 1.46
N LEU A 7 3.13 -8.64 0.19
CA LEU A 7 4.45 -8.42 -0.41
C LEU A 7 4.88 -6.97 -0.16
N ILE A 8 6.03 -6.81 0.50
CA ILE A 8 6.68 -5.52 0.73
C ILE A 8 7.91 -5.43 -0.16
N ASP A 9 8.02 -4.36 -0.95
CA ASP A 9 9.28 -3.97 -1.56
C ASP A 9 10.00 -3.03 -0.58
N PRO A 10 11.13 -3.44 0.04
CA PRO A 10 11.83 -2.64 1.04
C PRO A 10 12.65 -1.48 0.43
N ASP A 11 12.96 -1.53 -0.86
CA ASP A 11 13.82 -0.54 -1.52
C ASP A 11 13.04 0.51 -2.29
N LEU A 12 11.73 0.31 -2.49
CA LEU A 12 10.88 1.29 -3.15
C LEU A 12 10.74 2.59 -2.33
N GLU A 13 11.21 3.69 -2.92
CA GLU A 13 10.91 5.04 -2.45
C GLU A 13 9.63 5.57 -3.11
N TRP A 14 8.74 6.19 -2.33
CA TRP A 14 7.50 6.75 -2.85
C TRP A 14 7.02 7.94 -2.03
N THR A 15 6.26 8.82 -2.69
CA THR A 15 5.60 9.94 -2.03
C THR A 15 4.16 9.58 -1.73
N VAL A 16 3.72 9.80 -0.50
CA VAL A 16 2.32 9.69 -0.13
C VAL A 16 1.54 10.76 -0.87
N ARG A 17 0.49 10.34 -1.56
CA ARG A 17 -0.38 11.21 -2.35
C ARG A 17 -1.81 10.91 -1.98
N VAL A 18 -2.47 11.82 -1.26
CA VAL A 18 -3.85 11.59 -0.79
C VAL A 18 -4.82 11.42 -1.95
N ASP A 19 -4.53 12.02 -3.11
CA ASP A 19 -5.29 11.82 -4.36
C ASP A 19 -5.30 10.37 -4.85
N LYS A 20 -4.37 9.54 -4.39
CA LYS A 20 -4.25 8.10 -4.70
C LYS A 20 -4.83 7.18 -3.63
N PHE A 21 -5.44 7.70 -2.57
CA PHE A 21 -6.03 6.85 -1.53
C PHE A 21 -7.33 6.22 -2.00
N GLU A 22 -7.52 4.94 -1.68
CA GLU A 22 -8.78 4.20 -1.89
C GLU A 22 -9.93 4.71 -1.00
N SER A 23 -9.61 5.36 0.13
CA SER A 23 -10.60 6.02 0.98
C SER A 23 -11.37 7.09 0.21
N ALA A 24 -12.60 7.41 0.60
CA ALA A 24 -13.31 8.58 0.05
C ALA A 24 -12.75 9.92 0.57
N SER A 25 -12.14 9.93 1.77
CA SER A 25 -11.59 11.15 2.37
C SER A 25 -10.17 11.44 1.88
N ARG A 26 -9.82 12.73 1.83
CA ARG A 26 -8.48 13.22 1.49
C ARG A 26 -7.78 13.91 2.65
N ASN A 27 -8.41 13.95 3.83
CA ASN A 27 -7.85 14.59 5.01
C ASN A 27 -6.84 13.65 5.68
N SER A 28 -5.56 13.75 5.30
CA SER A 28 -4.47 13.02 5.91
C SER A 28 -3.27 13.93 6.11
N PRO A 29 -2.61 13.90 7.30
CA PRO A 29 -1.41 14.68 7.55
C PRO A 29 -0.18 14.15 6.80
N PHE A 30 -0.28 13.00 6.13
CA PHE A 30 0.83 12.33 5.48
C PHE A 30 1.05 12.77 4.03
N ASP A 31 0.18 13.60 3.45
CA ASP A 31 0.35 14.04 2.05
C ASP A 31 1.73 14.67 1.81
N GLY A 32 2.39 14.28 0.72
CA GLY A 32 3.72 14.76 0.36
C GLY A 32 4.88 14.10 1.11
N TRP A 33 4.63 13.23 2.10
CA TRP A 33 5.71 12.52 2.79
C TRP A 33 6.44 11.58 1.84
N LYS A 34 7.77 11.58 1.88
CA LYS A 34 8.60 10.59 1.18
C LYS A 34 8.90 9.43 2.13
N LEU A 35 8.59 8.21 1.71
CA LEU A 35 8.75 6.99 2.47
C LEU A 35 9.61 6.00 1.69
N LYS A 36 10.34 5.15 2.43
CA LYS A 36 11.06 3.99 1.89
C LYS A 36 10.39 2.71 2.39
N GLY A 37 10.20 1.76 1.49
CA GLY A 37 9.44 0.54 1.73
C GLY A 37 7.96 0.72 1.41
N ARG A 38 7.36 -0.20 0.65
CA ARG A 38 5.94 -0.16 0.31
C ARG A 38 5.34 -1.55 0.16
N ALA A 39 4.10 -1.72 0.62
CA ALA A 39 3.29 -2.86 0.21
C ALA A 39 2.93 -2.74 -1.27
N VAL A 40 3.28 -3.74 -2.06
CA VAL A 40 3.06 -3.77 -3.52
C VAL A 40 1.98 -4.78 -3.92
N GLN A 41 1.66 -5.72 -3.05
CA GLN A 41 0.59 -6.70 -3.28
C GLN A 41 0.06 -7.27 -1.96
N THR A 42 -1.25 -7.52 -1.91
CA THR A 42 -1.90 -8.21 -0.79
C THR A 42 -2.68 -9.40 -1.32
N ILE A 43 -2.44 -10.59 -0.76
CA ILE A 43 -3.08 -11.86 -1.08
C ILE A 43 -3.87 -12.30 0.15
N VAL A 44 -5.15 -12.63 -0.04
CA VAL A 44 -6.05 -13.11 1.02
C VAL A 44 -6.70 -14.41 0.53
N GLY A 45 -6.56 -15.49 1.29
CA GLY A 45 -7.07 -16.81 0.93
C GLY A 45 -6.53 -17.32 -0.41
N GLY A 46 -5.29 -16.95 -0.76
CA GLY A 46 -4.67 -17.31 -2.04
C GLY A 46 -5.14 -16.49 -3.25
N LYS A 47 -5.98 -15.47 -3.06
CA LYS A 47 -6.44 -14.57 -4.12
C LYS A 47 -5.82 -13.18 -3.93
N THR A 48 -5.38 -12.56 -5.03
CA THR A 48 -4.89 -11.17 -4.97
C THR A 48 -6.06 -10.24 -4.68
N ALA A 49 -6.03 -9.58 -3.53
CA ALA A 49 -7.03 -8.61 -3.09
C ALA A 49 -6.67 -7.18 -3.51
N TRP A 50 -5.37 -6.87 -3.58
CA TRP A 50 -4.87 -5.56 -3.97
C TRP A 50 -3.47 -5.67 -4.60
N LYS A 51 -3.16 -4.75 -5.51
CA LYS A 51 -1.84 -4.62 -6.15
C LYS A 51 -1.58 -3.16 -6.49
N LEU A 52 -0.33 -2.73 -6.31
CA LEU A 52 0.16 -1.39 -6.69
C LEU A 52 0.15 -1.18 -8.21
#